data_AF-B6AV62-F1
#
_entry.id   AF-B6AV62-F1
#
_cell.length_a   1.000
_cell.length_b   1.000
_cell.length_c   1.000
_cell.angle_alpha   90.00
_cell.angle_beta   90.00
_cell.angle_gamma   90.00
#
_symmetry.space_group_name_H-M   'P 1'
#
loop_
_entity.id
_entity.type
_entity.pdbx_description
1 polymer ?
#
loop_
_entity_poly.entity_id
_entity_poly.type
_entity_poly.pdbx_seq_one_letter_code
_entity_poly.pdbx_strand_id
1 'polypeptide(L)'
;MGTIIGGTGTDMLVGGNNSNLFMFDGAGDRVITGGEDADGSDIDVIDLSGINARVIEGAPKSGLIEFLDGAGNVINIAFYSQIEQEICFTPLALNMIPTGPKLARSLRVGDKVVTRNNGAKKLA
;
A
#
# COMPACT_ATOMS: atom_id res chain seq x y z
N MET A 1 -11.46 13.37 -0.61
CA MET A 1 -10.17 12.69 -0.83
C MET A 1 -9.58 13.15 -2.14
N GLY A 2 -8.39 13.77 -2.10
CA GLY A 2 -7.63 14.14 -3.31
C GLY A 2 -6.84 12.95 -3.86
N THR A 3 -6.34 13.04 -5.10
CA THR A 3 -5.49 12.00 -5.70
C THR A 3 -4.18 12.61 -6.17
N ILE A 4 -3.06 11.97 -5.82
CA ILE A 4 -1.71 12.35 -6.20
C ILE A 4 -1.08 11.15 -6.90
N ILE A 5 -0.59 11.36 -8.11
CA ILE A 5 0.04 10.31 -8.92
C ILE A 5 1.54 10.60 -9.01
N GLY A 6 2.36 9.67 -8.50
CA GLY A 6 3.80 9.70 -8.67
C GLY A 6 4.21 9.13 -10.02
N GLY A 7 4.88 9.95 -10.82
CA GLY A 7 5.44 9.61 -12.13
C GLY A 7 6.73 8.79 -12.03
N THR A 8 7.32 8.32 -13.13
CA THR A 8 8.69 7.79 -13.07
C THR A 8 9.72 8.88 -12.70
N GLY A 9 10.83 8.50 -12.06
CA GLY A 9 11.94 9.42 -11.77
C GLY A 9 12.08 9.68 -10.27
N THR A 10 12.59 10.87 -9.91
CA THR A 10 12.75 11.29 -8.50
C THR A 10 11.69 12.31 -8.12
N ASP A 11 10.78 11.93 -7.21
CA ASP A 11 9.61 12.74 -6.85
C ASP A 11 9.60 13.13 -5.37
N MET A 12 8.95 14.26 -5.08
CA MET A 12 8.48 14.63 -3.75
C MET A 12 6.96 14.81 -3.81
N LEU A 13 6.22 13.95 -3.11
CA LEU A 13 4.75 13.94 -3.09
C LEU A 13 4.27 14.41 -1.71
N VAL A 14 3.39 15.42 -1.67
CA VAL A 14 2.89 16.01 -0.43
C VAL A 14 1.37 16.13 -0.49
N GLY A 15 0.66 15.53 0.46
CA GLY A 15 -0.81 15.58 0.56
C GLY A 15 -1.35 16.84 1.24
N GLY A 16 -0.67 17.29 2.29
CA GLY A 16 -1.12 18.40 3.12
C GLY A 16 -2.20 17.96 4.11
N ASN A 17 -3.05 18.88 4.56
CA ASN A 17 -3.99 18.61 5.67
C ASN A 17 -5.31 17.95 5.23
N ASN A 18 -5.37 17.32 4.06
CA ASN A 18 -6.62 16.69 3.59
C ASN A 18 -6.35 15.21 3.36
N SER A 19 -7.37 14.37 3.39
CA SER A 19 -7.23 12.97 2.96
C SER A 19 -6.77 12.87 1.50
N ASN A 20 -5.66 12.19 1.23
CA ASN A 20 -5.12 11.96 -0.10
C ASN A 20 -4.96 10.46 -0.43
N LEU A 21 -5.19 10.13 -1.71
CA LEU A 21 -4.85 8.85 -2.30
C LEU A 21 -3.57 9.02 -3.13
N PHE A 22 -2.51 8.32 -2.75
CA PHE A 22 -1.24 8.25 -3.48
C PHE A 22 -1.22 7.01 -4.37
N MET A 23 -1.05 7.22 -5.67
CA MET A 23 -0.93 6.17 -6.70
C MET A 23 0.37 6.35 -7.49
N PHE A 24 0.77 5.32 -8.23
CA PHE A 24 2.01 5.34 -9.01
C PHE A 24 1.75 4.78 -10.41
N ASP A 25 2.17 5.52 -11.44
CA ASP A 25 2.10 5.08 -12.83
C ASP A 25 3.37 4.33 -13.29
N GLY A 26 4.40 4.31 -12.44
CA GLY A 26 5.67 3.64 -12.68
C GLY A 26 6.57 3.60 -11.44
N ALA A 27 7.68 2.87 -11.54
CA ALA A 27 8.71 2.86 -10.51
C ALA A 27 9.50 4.18 -10.51
N GLY A 28 9.99 4.59 -9.34
CA GLY A 28 10.72 5.84 -9.15
C GLY A 28 11.14 6.02 -7.70
N ASP A 29 12.21 6.78 -7.48
CA ASP A 29 12.70 7.09 -6.14
C ASP A 29 11.93 8.26 -5.56
N ARG A 30 11.40 8.14 -4.34
CA ARG A 30 10.45 9.16 -3.85
C ARG A 30 10.56 9.45 -2.37
N VAL A 31 10.11 10.65 -2.02
CA VAL A 31 9.73 11.02 -0.65
C VAL A 31 8.26 11.38 -0.67
N ILE A 32 7.47 10.67 0.14
CA ILE A 32 6.02 10.84 0.25
C ILE A 32 5.71 11.33 1.66
N THR A 33 4.95 12.41 1.75
CA THR A 33 4.41 12.91 3.02
C THR A 33 2.91 13.05 2.82
N GLY A 34 2.11 12.29 3.58
CA GLY A 34 0.67 12.47 3.54
C GLY A 34 0.32 13.84 4.09
N GLY A 35 0.57 14.02 5.37
CA GLY A 35 0.29 15.24 6.10
C GLY A 35 -0.48 14.89 7.36
N GLU A 36 -0.73 15.87 8.22
CA GLU A 36 -1.64 15.67 9.33
C GLU A 36 -2.48 16.93 9.46
N ASP A 37 -3.79 16.78 9.64
CA ASP A 37 -4.67 17.87 10.04
C ASP A 37 -4.70 18.03 11.57
N ALA A 38 -5.28 19.14 12.03
CA ALA A 38 -5.23 19.50 13.45
C ALA A 38 -6.15 18.62 14.33
N ASP A 39 -7.18 18.02 13.74
CA ASP A 39 -8.15 17.16 14.41
C ASP A 39 -7.87 15.66 14.19
N GLY A 40 -6.85 15.30 13.41
CA GLY A 40 -6.44 13.93 13.10
C GLY A 40 -7.49 13.16 12.29
N SER A 41 -8.26 13.88 11.47
CA SER A 41 -9.38 13.36 10.70
C SER A 41 -8.99 12.99 9.27
N ASP A 42 -7.86 13.48 8.79
CA ASP A 42 -7.32 13.13 7.50
C ASP A 42 -6.90 11.66 7.45
N ILE A 43 -6.99 11.13 6.23
CA ILE A 43 -6.71 9.72 5.96
C ILE A 43 -5.98 9.68 4.64
N ASP A 44 -4.67 9.52 4.73
CA ASP A 44 -3.79 9.31 3.61
C ASP A 44 -3.61 7.83 3.34
N VAL A 45 -3.81 7.48 2.07
CA VAL A 45 -3.78 6.12 1.59
C VAL A 45 -2.73 5.98 0.51
N ILE A 46 -1.81 5.04 0.68
CA ILE A 46 -0.93 4.59 -0.41
C ILE A 46 -1.57 3.36 -1.07
N ASP A 47 -1.87 3.46 -2.37
CA ASP A 47 -2.37 2.35 -3.18
C ASP A 47 -1.28 1.80 -4.10
N LEU A 48 -0.83 0.58 -3.79
CA LEU A 48 0.18 -0.14 -4.56
C LEU A 48 -0.43 -1.19 -5.50
N SER A 49 -1.75 -1.25 -5.67
CA SER A 49 -2.42 -2.30 -6.44
C SER A 49 -2.01 -2.35 -7.92
N GLY A 50 -1.60 -1.22 -8.49
CA GLY A 50 -1.17 -1.10 -9.88
C GLY A 50 0.32 -1.33 -10.13
N ILE A 51 1.12 -1.54 -9.08
CA ILE A 51 2.58 -1.60 -9.19
C ILE A 51 3.16 -2.80 -8.43
N ASN A 52 4.22 -3.40 -8.98
CA ASN A 52 4.92 -4.47 -8.29
C ASN A 52 5.86 -3.85 -7.24
N ALA A 53 5.41 -3.80 -6.00
CA ALA A 53 6.17 -3.24 -4.90
C ALA A 53 5.91 -4.01 -3.60
N ARG A 54 6.78 -3.86 -2.61
CA ARG A 54 6.52 -4.31 -1.24
C ARG A 54 6.78 -3.19 -0.24
N VAL A 55 6.04 -3.22 0.86
CA VAL A 55 6.18 -2.28 1.97
C VAL A 55 7.06 -2.92 3.04
N ILE A 56 8.01 -2.14 3.56
CA ILE A 56 8.78 -2.39 4.77
C ILE A 56 8.33 -1.35 5.79
N GLU A 57 7.50 -1.78 6.74
CA GLU A 57 6.98 -0.91 7.80
C GLU A 57 8.13 -0.38 8.68
N GLY A 58 8.09 0.92 8.95
CA GLY A 58 9.04 1.63 9.80
C GLY A 58 8.43 2.02 11.14
N ALA A 59 8.52 3.31 11.48
CA ALA A 59 7.81 3.86 12.64
C ALA A 59 6.30 4.01 12.32
N PRO A 60 5.43 4.28 13.31
CA PRO A 60 4.00 4.47 13.05
C PRO A 60 3.76 5.46 11.91
N LYS A 61 2.86 5.10 10.98
CA LYS A 61 2.53 5.88 9.78
C LYS A 61 3.72 6.20 8.86
N SER A 62 4.76 5.38 8.86
CA SER A 62 5.96 5.60 8.05
C SER A 62 6.63 4.30 7.66
N GLY A 63 7.41 4.35 6.58
CA GLY A 63 8.13 3.18 6.12
C GLY A 63 8.81 3.41 4.78
N LEU A 64 9.13 2.29 4.17
CA LEU A 64 9.82 2.22 2.90
C LEU A 64 9.02 1.33 1.93
N ILE A 65 8.98 1.74 0.67
CA ILE A 65 8.41 0.97 -0.43
C ILE A 65 9.56 0.60 -1.36
N GLU A 66 9.70 -0.69 -1.62
CA GLU A 66 10.62 -1.20 -2.65
C GLU A 66 9.83 -1.53 -3.90
N PHE A 67 10.14 -0.87 -5.00
CA PHE A 67 9.62 -1.22 -6.32
C PHE A 67 10.45 -2.37 -6.88
N LEU A 68 9.77 -3.38 -7.42
CA LEU A 68 10.37 -4.65 -7.81
C LEU A 68 10.21 -4.90 -9.31
N ASP A 69 11.26 -5.42 -9.95
CA ASP A 69 11.14 -5.99 -11.29
C ASP A 69 10.38 -7.34 -11.29
N GLY A 70 10.20 -7.93 -12.47
CA GLY A 70 9.52 -9.22 -12.61
C GLY A 70 10.25 -10.41 -11.98
N ALA A 71 11.54 -10.27 -11.64
CA ALA A 71 12.34 -11.27 -10.95
C ALA A 71 12.37 -11.05 -9.41
N GLY A 72 11.79 -9.95 -8.92
CA GLY A 72 11.76 -9.58 -7.51
C GLY A 72 12.98 -8.79 -7.04
N ASN A 73 13.82 -8.29 -7.95
CA ASN A 73 14.92 -7.39 -7.59
C ASN A 73 14.38 -5.98 -7.35
N VAL A 74 14.96 -5.29 -6.36
CA VAL A 74 14.65 -3.89 -6.09
C VAL A 74 15.22 -3.01 -7.20
N ILE A 75 14.35 -2.20 -7.83
CA ILE A 75 14.72 -1.27 -8.89
C ILE A 75 14.64 0.20 -8.46
N ASN A 76 13.78 0.52 -7.49
CA ASN A 76 13.63 1.87 -6.91
C ASN A 76 13.13 1.79 -5.47
N ILE A 77 13.29 2.90 -4.74
CA ILE A 77 12.90 3.01 -3.33
C ILE A 77 12.10 4.30 -3.09
N ALA A 78 10.97 4.20 -2.40
CA ALA A 78 10.28 5.35 -1.84
C ALA A 78 10.24 5.31 -0.32
N PHE A 79 10.43 6.47 0.32
CA PHE A 79 10.17 6.65 1.73
C PHE A 79 8.83 7.34 1.92
N TYR A 80 8.06 6.93 2.92
CA TYR A 80 6.82 7.60 3.27
C TYR A 80 6.73 7.89 4.77
N SER A 81 6.00 8.96 5.09
CA SER A 81 5.67 9.37 6.46
C SER A 81 4.28 10.01 6.50
N GLN A 82 3.63 9.95 7.67
CA GLN A 82 2.30 10.50 7.90
C GLN A 82 1.30 9.90 6.91
N ILE A 83 1.25 8.56 6.86
CA ILE A 83 0.28 7.79 6.07
C ILE A 83 -0.50 6.89 7.02
N GLU A 84 -1.82 7.05 7.08
CA GLU A 84 -2.70 6.28 7.96
C GLU A 84 -2.90 4.85 7.48
N GLN A 85 -2.82 4.63 6.16
CA GLN A 85 -3.17 3.34 5.57
C GLN A 85 -2.36 3.00 4.32
N GLU A 86 -1.70 1.85 4.31
CA GLU A 86 -1.13 1.25 3.10
C GLU A 86 -2.05 0.12 2.57
N ILE A 87 -2.50 0.23 1.32
CA ILE A 87 -3.17 -0.88 0.62
C ILE A 87 -2.09 -1.65 -0.15
N CYS A 88 -1.52 -2.65 0.51
CA CYS A 88 -0.33 -3.38 0.04
C CYS A 88 -0.59 -4.85 -0.28
N PHE A 89 -1.79 -5.21 -0.77
CA PHE A 89 -1.99 -6.53 -1.36
C PHE A 89 -1.24 -6.62 -2.68
N THR A 90 0.02 -7.06 -2.62
CA THR A 90 0.70 -7.45 -3.85
C THR A 90 -0.13 -8.55 -4.50
N PRO A 91 -0.32 -8.55 -5.83
CA PRO A 91 -1.14 -9.55 -6.50
C PRO A 91 -0.71 -11.00 -6.21
N LEU A 92 0.55 -11.20 -5.78
CA LEU A 92 1.13 -12.48 -5.41
C LEU A 92 1.07 -12.81 -3.91
N ALA A 93 0.67 -11.88 -3.05
CA ALA A 93 0.54 -12.13 -1.62
C ALA A 93 -0.42 -13.30 -1.36
N LEU A 94 0.04 -14.29 -0.59
CA LEU A 94 -0.80 -15.42 -0.19
C LEU A 94 -1.61 -15.06 1.04
N ASN A 95 -2.93 -15.18 0.92
CA ASN A 95 -3.87 -15.06 2.00
C ASN A 95 -4.30 -16.45 2.43
N MET A 96 -4.26 -16.73 3.73
CA MET A 96 -4.76 -17.98 4.27
C MET A 96 -6.28 -18.02 4.15
N ILE A 97 -6.81 -19.01 3.45
CA ILE A 97 -8.24 -19.33 3.42
C ILE A 97 -8.45 -20.74 3.99
N PRO A 98 -9.68 -21.15 4.38
CA PRO A 98 -9.91 -22.45 5.01
C PRO A 98 -9.44 -23.66 4.19
N THR A 99 -9.37 -23.54 2.87
CA THR A 99 -8.94 -24.61 1.95
C THR A 99 -7.45 -24.55 1.58
N GLY A 100 -6.67 -23.65 2.20
CA GLY A 100 -5.24 -23.45 1.92
C GLY A 100 -4.90 -22.00 1.51
N PRO A 101 -3.63 -21.67 1.27
CA PRO A 101 -3.24 -20.34 0.82
C PRO A 101 -3.81 -20.00 -0.57
N LYS A 102 -4.31 -18.78 -0.76
CA LYS A 102 -4.82 -18.26 -2.03
C LYS A 102 -4.21 -16.88 -2.32
N LEU A 103 -3.81 -16.65 -3.57
CA LEU A 103 -3.24 -15.37 -3.98
C LEU A 103 -4.26 -14.23 -3.81
N ALA A 104 -3.81 -13.06 -3.37
CA ALA A 104 -4.64 -11.88 -3.17
C ALA A 104 -5.46 -11.53 -4.43
N ARG A 105 -4.82 -11.53 -5.61
CA ARG A 105 -5.50 -11.29 -6.90
C ARG A 105 -6.61 -12.28 -7.24
N SER A 106 -6.59 -13.46 -6.63
CA SER A 106 -7.55 -14.53 -6.88
C SER A 106 -8.73 -14.48 -5.90
N LEU A 107 -8.65 -13.68 -4.84
CA LEU A 107 -9.75 -13.49 -3.90
C LEU A 107 -10.91 -12.77 -4.57
N ARG A 108 -12.13 -13.09 -4.14
CA ARG A 108 -13.38 -12.48 -4.60
C ARG A 108 -14.26 -12.14 -3.39
N VAL A 109 -15.16 -11.18 -3.56
CA VAL A 109 -16.20 -10.89 -2.56
C VAL A 109 -16.93 -12.19 -2.20
N GLY A 110 -17.08 -12.43 -0.90
CA GLY A 110 -17.65 -13.67 -0.36
C GLY A 110 -16.65 -14.78 -0.03
N ASP A 111 -15.41 -14.72 -0.53
CA ASP A 111 -14.34 -15.62 -0.09
C ASP A 111 -14.08 -15.47 1.41
N LYS A 112 -13.73 -16.56 2.09
CA LYS A 112 -13.39 -16.52 3.52
C LYS A 112 -11.88 -16.45 3.72
N VAL A 113 -11.41 -15.46 4.46
CA VAL A 113 -10.01 -15.33 4.89
C VAL A 113 -9.89 -15.72 6.36
N VAL A 114 -8.84 -16.48 6.68
CA VAL A 114 -8.48 -16.84 8.05
C VAL A 114 -7.91 -15.61 8.74
N THR A 115 -8.51 -15.22 9.85
CA THR A 115 -8.09 -14.09 10.67
C THR A 115 -7.12 -14.54 11.76
N ARG A 116 -6.47 -13.56 12.41
CA ARG A 116 -5.44 -13.79 13.46
C ARG A 116 -5.88 -14.70 14.61
N ASN A 117 -7.18 -14.79 14.89
CA ASN A 117 -7.76 -15.66 15.93
C ASN A 117 -8.18 -17.05 15.40
N ASN A 118 -7.66 -17.48 14.25
CA ASN A 118 -7.96 -18.74 13.57
C ASN A 118 -9.43 -18.91 13.12
N GLY A 119 -10.27 -17.90 13.30
CA GLY A 119 -11.61 -17.84 12.71
C GLY A 119 -11.54 -17.48 11.22
N ALA A 120 -12.59 -17.80 10.47
CA ALA A 120 -12.70 -17.40 9.06
C ALA A 120 -13.78 -16.32 8.91
N LYS A 121 -13.46 -15.23 8.23
CA LYS A 121 -14.38 -14.11 7.96
C LYS A 121 -14.56 -13.94 6.46
N LYS A 122 -15.77 -13.59 6.03
CA LYS A 122 -16.05 -13.29 4.62
C LYS A 122 -15.44 -11.95 4.27
N LEU A 123 -14.78 -11.88 3.12
CA LEU A 123 -14.45 -10.63 2.44
C LEU A 123 -15.74 -9.99 1.96
N ALA A 124 -15.94 -8.74 2.38
CA ALA A 124 -17.06 -7.89 1.97
C ALA A 124 -16.62 -6.97 0.83
#